data_AF-A0A937PAZ0-F1
#
_entry.id   AF-A0A937PAZ0-F1
#
_cell.length_a   1.000
_cell.length_b   1.000
_cell.length_c   1.000
_cell.angle_alpha   90.00
_cell.angle_beta   90.00
_cell.angle_gamma   90.00
#
_symmetry.space_group_name_H-M   'P 1'
#
loop_
_entity.id
_entity.type
_entity.pdbx_description
1 polymer ?
#
loop_
_entity_poly.entity_id
_entity_poly.type
_entity_poly.pdbx_seq_one_letter_code
_entity_poly.pdbx_strand_id
1 'polypeptide(L)'
;MFKTAERTLLLVGILAVLLLIIIVTYYFVLYKTRLWKLVHISDKKLDERELQVTNTGLKYAYAIFTVTALVVIYWHAIAEINVNGLTAAGLLYLAHILPATVIGWREEDIAWGNT
;
A
#
# COMPACT_ATOMS: atom_id res chain seq x y z
N MET A 1 16.72 -11.08 33.92
CA MET A 1 15.78 -9.95 33.71
C MET A 1 16.32 -8.88 32.77
N PHE A 2 17.59 -8.43 32.89
CA PHE A 2 18.16 -7.37 32.03
C PHE A 2 18.21 -7.69 30.51
N LYS A 3 18.55 -8.92 30.10
CA LYS A 3 18.63 -9.31 28.67
C LYS A 3 17.30 -9.22 27.91
N THR A 4 16.17 -9.34 28.61
CA THR A 4 14.84 -9.30 27.98
C THR A 4 14.43 -7.84 27.70
N ALA A 5 14.74 -6.93 28.62
CA ALA A 5 14.46 -5.50 28.47
C ALA A 5 15.25 -4.85 27.32
N GLU A 6 16.53 -5.20 27.18
CA GLU A 6 17.38 -4.73 26.08
C GLU A 6 16.86 -5.17 24.71
N ARG A 7 16.45 -6.45 24.59
CA ARG A 7 15.83 -6.97 23.36
C ARG A 7 14.52 -6.25 23.02
N THR A 8 13.68 -6.00 24.01
CA THR A 8 12.43 -5.25 23.80
C THR A 8 12.71 -3.83 23.34
N LEU A 9 13.68 -3.13 23.93
CA LEU A 9 14.07 -1.78 23.52
C LEU A 9 14.59 -1.75 22.07
N LEU A 10 15.43 -2.71 21.68
CA LEU A 10 15.91 -2.82 20.30
C LEU A 10 14.77 -3.06 19.31
N LEU A 11 13.84 -3.97 19.64
CA LEU A 11 12.67 -4.24 18.78
C LEU A 11 11.77 -3.01 18.62
N VAL A 12 11.49 -2.30 19.72
CA VAL A 12 10.71 -1.04 19.68
C VAL A 12 11.43 0.02 18.84
N GLY A 13 12.75 0.15 18.99
CA GLY A 13 13.56 1.07 18.19
C GLY A 13 13.50 0.76 16.69
N ILE A 14 13.66 -0.51 16.31
CA ILE A 14 13.57 -0.95 14.91
C ILE A 14 12.17 -0.67 14.34
N LEU A 15 11.11 -1.02 15.08
CA LEU A 15 9.74 -0.76 14.66
C LEU A 15 9.46 0.74 14.46
N ALA A 16 9.97 1.59 15.35
CA ALA A 16 9.83 3.04 15.23
C ALA A 16 10.52 3.58 13.97
N VAL A 17 11.72 3.10 13.65
CA VAL A 17 12.44 3.50 12.43
C VAL A 17 11.71 3.03 11.17
N LEU A 18 11.22 1.78 11.15
CA LEU A 18 10.44 1.26 10.01
C LEU A 18 9.16 2.07 9.80
N LEU A 19 8.45 2.40 10.88
CA LEU A 19 7.26 3.24 10.81
C LEU A 19 7.59 4.63 10.25
N LEU A 20 8.70 5.23 10.68
CA LEU A 20 9.15 6.53 10.16
C LEU A 20 9.43 6.46 8.65
N ILE A 21 10.14 5.41 8.19
CA ILE A 21 10.41 5.20 6.76
C ILE A 21 9.12 5.07 5.97
N ILE A 22 8.15 4.31 6.49
CA ILE A 22 6.83 4.15 5.85
C ILE A 22 6.12 5.50 5.73
N ILE A 23 6.08 6.30 6.79
CA ILE A 23 5.43 7.62 6.80
C ILE A 23 6.10 8.58 5.80
N VAL A 24 7.44 8.62 5.81
CA VAL A 24 8.20 9.47 4.89
C VAL A 24 7.96 9.04 3.44
N THR A 25 8.06 7.75 3.15
CA THR A 25 7.83 7.20 1.80
C THR A 25 6.41 7.49 1.34
N TYR A 26 5.42 7.25 2.19
CA TYR A 26 4.02 7.56 1.93
C TYR A 26 3.82 9.03 1.58
N TYR A 27 4.41 9.94 2.35
CA TYR A 27 4.30 11.38 2.12
C TYR A 27 4.90 11.79 0.77
N PHE A 28 6.11 11.35 0.47
CA PHE A 28 6.79 11.73 -0.77
C PHE A 28 6.17 11.10 -2.01
N VAL A 29 5.76 9.83 -1.94
CA VAL A 29 5.31 9.07 -3.12
C VAL A 29 3.83 9.23 -3.38
N LEU A 30 2.98 9.35 -2.36
CA LEU A 30 1.53 9.33 -2.54
C LEU A 30 0.88 10.70 -2.32
N TYR A 31 1.34 11.43 -1.30
CA TYR A 31 0.76 12.73 -0.96
C TYR A 31 1.29 13.84 -1.88
N LYS A 32 2.62 13.97 -2.01
CA LYS A 32 3.24 15.04 -2.82
C LYS A 32 2.92 14.92 -4.31
N THR A 33 2.85 13.70 -4.83
CA THR A 33 2.52 13.39 -6.24
C THR A 33 1.04 13.52 -6.56
N ARG A 34 0.17 13.72 -5.55
CA ARG A 34 -1.29 13.73 -5.67
C ARG A 34 -1.90 12.42 -6.19
N LEU A 35 -1.12 11.34 -6.33
CA LEU A 35 -1.63 10.01 -6.66
C LEU A 35 -2.68 9.55 -5.66
N TRP A 36 -2.50 9.89 -4.38
CA TRP A 36 -3.49 9.61 -3.34
C TRP A 36 -4.84 10.26 -3.62
N LYS A 37 -4.84 11.50 -4.14
CA LYS A 37 -6.06 12.23 -4.48
C LYS A 37 -6.78 11.55 -5.63
N LEU A 38 -6.06 11.08 -6.64
CA LEU A 38 -6.63 10.48 -7.85
C LEU A 38 -7.42 9.20 -7.54
N VAL A 39 -6.97 8.41 -6.57
CA VAL A 39 -7.67 7.17 -6.16
C VAL A 39 -8.77 7.36 -5.09
N HIS A 40 -8.87 8.55 -4.48
CA HIS A 40 -9.87 8.85 -3.43
C HIS A 40 -10.87 9.93 -3.80
N ILE A 41 -10.65 10.65 -4.89
CA ILE A 41 -11.61 11.63 -5.39
C ILE A 41 -12.80 10.90 -6.02
N SER A 42 -14.00 11.46 -5.86
CA SER A 42 -15.19 10.90 -6.50
C SER A 42 -15.06 10.97 -8.02
N ASP A 43 -15.47 9.90 -8.70
CA ASP A 43 -15.50 9.77 -10.15
C ASP A 43 -16.16 10.95 -10.88
N LYS A 44 -17.13 11.62 -10.23
CA LYS A 44 -17.83 12.80 -10.78
C LYS A 44 -16.94 14.04 -10.93
N LYS A 45 -15.79 14.05 -10.27
CA LYS A 45 -14.83 15.16 -10.27
C LYS A 45 -13.56 14.83 -11.08
N LEU A 46 -13.46 13.62 -11.59
CA LEU A 46 -12.41 13.22 -12.50
C LEU A 46 -12.79 13.65 -13.92
N ASP A 47 -11.80 14.10 -14.68
CA ASP A 47 -11.99 14.18 -16.13
C ASP A 47 -12.03 12.76 -16.76
N GLU A 48 -12.43 12.66 -18.03
CA GLU A 48 -12.55 11.36 -18.72
C GLU A 48 -11.23 10.57 -18.74
N ARG A 49 -10.10 11.28 -18.86
CA ARG A 49 -8.77 10.67 -18.93
C ARG A 49 -8.34 10.16 -17.56
N GLU A 50 -8.48 10.98 -16.53
CA GLU A 50 -8.22 10.60 -15.14
C GLU A 50 -9.13 9.44 -14.72
N LEU A 51 -10.39 9.42 -15.14
CA LEU A 51 -11.32 8.32 -14.89
C LEU A 51 -10.86 7.02 -15.57
N GLN A 52 -10.45 7.08 -16.84
CA GLN A 52 -9.93 5.92 -17.57
C GLN A 52 -8.66 5.35 -16.92
N VAL A 53 -7.73 6.22 -16.54
CA VAL A 53 -6.49 5.87 -15.83
C VAL A 53 -6.80 5.25 -14.47
N THR A 54 -7.67 5.88 -13.69
CA THR A 54 -8.04 5.41 -12.36
C THR A 54 -8.69 4.03 -12.43
N ASN A 55 -9.64 3.84 -13.35
CA ASN A 55 -10.28 2.54 -13.58
C ASN A 55 -9.30 1.46 -14.01
N THR A 56 -8.38 1.79 -14.91
CA THR A 56 -7.36 0.85 -15.39
C THR A 56 -6.39 0.48 -14.28
N GLY A 57 -5.91 1.48 -13.52
CA GLY A 57 -5.05 1.29 -12.35
C GLY A 57 -5.70 0.46 -11.25
N LEU A 58 -6.97 0.74 -10.93
CA LEU A 58 -7.76 -0.05 -9.98
C LEU A 58 -7.88 -1.51 -10.42
N LYS A 59 -8.21 -1.78 -11.68
CA LYS A 59 -8.30 -3.16 -12.21
C LYS A 59 -7.00 -3.94 -12.01
N TYR A 60 -5.86 -3.33 -12.36
CA TYR A 60 -4.55 -3.94 -12.16
C TYR A 60 -4.22 -4.12 -10.68
N ALA A 61 -4.49 -3.11 -9.85
CA ALA A 61 -4.24 -3.19 -8.41
C ALA A 61 -5.08 -4.28 -7.75
N TYR A 62 -6.36 -4.43 -8.10
CA TYR A 62 -7.20 -5.52 -7.60
C TYR A 62 -6.67 -6.88 -8.04
N ALA A 63 -6.25 -7.04 -9.30
CA ALA A 63 -5.67 -8.30 -9.75
C ALA A 63 -4.40 -8.68 -8.95
N ILE A 64 -3.48 -7.73 -8.77
CA ILE A 64 -2.25 -7.93 -7.98
C ILE A 64 -2.59 -8.23 -6.51
N PHE A 65 -3.50 -7.45 -5.92
CA PHE A 65 -3.93 -7.63 -4.54
C PHE A 65 -4.58 -9.00 -4.32
N THR A 66 -5.48 -9.43 -5.20
CA THR A 66 -6.15 -10.73 -5.10
C THR A 66 -5.14 -11.86 -5.14
N VAL A 67 -4.21 -11.85 -6.10
CA VAL A 67 -3.16 -12.89 -6.18
C VAL A 67 -2.30 -12.87 -4.91
N THR A 68 -1.87 -11.69 -4.46
CA THR A 68 -1.06 -11.53 -3.25
C THR A 68 -1.79 -12.03 -2.01
N ALA A 69 -3.06 -11.64 -1.83
CA ALA A 69 -3.88 -12.05 -0.70
C ALA A 69 -4.10 -13.56 -0.68
N LEU A 70 -4.37 -14.18 -1.84
CA LEU A 70 -4.49 -15.63 -1.96
C LEU A 70 -3.18 -16.32 -1.58
N VAL A 71 -2.04 -15.85 -2.08
CA VAL A 71 -0.72 -16.41 -1.72
C VAL A 71 -0.49 -16.34 -0.22
N VAL A 72 -0.80 -15.20 0.42
CA VAL A 72 -0.67 -15.03 1.88
C VAL A 72 -1.60 -15.99 2.63
N ILE A 73 -2.86 -16.11 2.22
CA ILE A 73 -3.83 -17.01 2.87
C ILE A 73 -3.40 -18.47 2.73
N TYR A 74 -3.00 -18.91 1.53
CA TYR A 74 -2.52 -20.27 1.30
C TYR A 74 -1.24 -20.56 2.08
N TRP A 75 -0.32 -19.60 2.15
CA TRP A 75 0.88 -19.72 2.98
C TRP A 75 0.53 -19.97 4.45
N HIS A 76 -0.39 -19.18 5.00
CA HIS A 76 -0.89 -19.34 6.36
C HIS A 76 -1.54 -20.72 6.57
N ALA A 77 -2.34 -21.19 5.60
CA ALA A 77 -2.98 -22.50 5.65
C ALA A 77 -1.96 -23.65 5.64
N ILE A 78 -0.96 -23.60 4.73
CA ILE A 78 0.09 -24.62 4.62
C ILE A 78 0.99 -24.65 5.86
N ALA A 79 1.29 -23.48 6.43
CA ALA A 79 2.12 -23.38 7.63
C ALA A 79 1.34 -23.64 8.93
N GLU A 80 0.03 -23.91 8.85
CA GLU A 80 -0.87 -24.07 10.00
C GLU A 80 -0.85 -22.85 10.95
N ILE A 81 -0.64 -21.65 10.39
CA ILE A 81 -0.58 -20.39 11.13
C ILE A 81 -1.91 -19.64 10.99
N ASN A 82 -2.56 -19.33 12.10
CA ASN A 82 -3.76 -18.49 12.09
C ASN A 82 -3.47 -17.09 11.54
N VAL A 83 -4.38 -16.57 10.70
CA VAL A 83 -4.34 -15.18 10.27
C VAL A 83 -4.60 -14.30 11.49
N ASN A 84 -3.62 -13.49 11.87
CA ASN A 84 -3.73 -12.59 13.01
C ASN A 84 -4.09 -11.17 12.54
N GLY A 85 -4.38 -10.30 13.51
CA GLY A 85 -4.73 -8.90 13.22
C GLY A 85 -3.64 -8.12 12.48
N LEU A 86 -2.36 -8.48 12.66
CA LEU A 86 -1.25 -7.83 11.96
C LEU A 86 -1.23 -8.20 10.47
N THR A 87 -1.43 -9.47 10.13
CA THR A 87 -1.56 -9.92 8.73
C THR A 87 -2.76 -9.24 8.07
N ALA A 88 -3.90 -9.19 8.76
CA ALA A 88 -5.11 -8.54 8.25
C ALA A 88 -4.88 -7.03 8.02
N ALA A 89 -4.27 -6.33 8.99
CA ALA A 89 -3.93 -4.92 8.86
C ALA A 89 -2.94 -4.65 7.71
N GLY A 90 -1.96 -5.54 7.52
CA GLY A 90 -1.00 -5.45 6.42
C GLY A 90 -1.66 -5.60 5.05
N LEU A 91 -2.58 -6.56 4.89
CA LEU A 91 -3.36 -6.73 3.67
C LEU A 91 -4.29 -5.53 3.41
N LEU A 92 -4.95 -5.01 4.45
CA LEU A 92 -5.76 -3.80 4.33
C LEU A 92 -4.94 -2.59 3.92
N TYR A 93 -3.77 -2.39 4.53
CA TYR A 93 -2.86 -1.31 4.17
C TYR A 93 -2.41 -1.42 2.71
N LEU A 94 -2.03 -2.64 2.28
CA LEU A 94 -1.67 -2.89 0.89
C LEU A 94 -2.82 -2.56 -0.06
N ALA A 95 -4.05 -2.96 0.26
CA ALA A 95 -5.23 -2.70 -0.58
C ALA A 95 -5.47 -1.20 -0.81
N HIS A 96 -5.14 -0.33 0.15
CA HIS A 96 -5.36 1.12 0.03
C HIS A 96 -4.28 1.83 -0.77
N ILE A 97 -3.04 1.36 -0.70
CA ILE A 97 -1.90 2.03 -1.35
C ILE A 97 -1.64 1.52 -2.75
N LEU A 98 -1.91 0.23 -2.99
CA LEU A 98 -1.60 -0.42 -4.24
C LEU A 98 -2.22 0.28 -5.47
N PRO A 99 -3.48 0.74 -5.46
CA PRO A 99 -4.06 1.49 -6.58
C PRO A 99 -3.24 2.72 -6.96
N ALA A 100 -2.85 3.53 -5.97
CA ALA A 100 -2.08 4.75 -6.21
C ALA A 100 -0.67 4.43 -6.73
N THR A 101 -0.03 3.39 -6.19
CA THR A 101 1.29 2.94 -6.66
C THR A 101 1.24 2.39 -8.09
N VAL A 102 0.22 1.61 -8.44
CA VAL A 102 0.05 1.05 -9.79
C VAL A 102 -0.16 2.16 -10.81
N ILE A 103 -0.97 3.17 -10.49
CA ILE A 103 -1.16 4.35 -11.35
C ILE A 103 0.16 5.10 -11.52
N GLY A 104 0.86 5.40 -10.43
CA GLY A 104 2.14 6.10 -10.49
C GLY A 104 3.22 5.37 -11.30
N TRP A 105 3.16 4.04 -11.38
CA TRP A 105 4.11 3.24 -12.13
C TRP A 105 3.75 3.07 -13.62
N ARG A 106 2.47 2.86 -13.93
CA ARG A 106 2.03 2.54 -15.31
C ARG A 106 1.61 3.74 -16.13
N GLU A 107 1.15 4.80 -15.48
CA GLU A 107 0.55 5.97 -16.13
C GLU A 107 1.40 7.22 -15.82
N GLU A 108 2.73 7.06 -15.96
CA GLU A 108 3.76 8.04 -15.59
C GLU A 108 3.47 9.42 -16.17
N ASP A 109 3.10 9.50 -17.45
CA ASP A 109 2.83 10.76 -18.15
C ASP A 109 1.68 11.58 -17.52
N ILE A 110 0.72 10.89 -16.90
CA ILE A 110 -0.49 11.49 -16.30
C ILE A 110 -0.27 11.72 -14.81
N ALA A 111 0.47 10.82 -14.15
CA ALA A 111 0.85 10.93 -12.75
C ALA A 111 1.72 12.17 -12.47
N TRP A 112 2.57 12.57 -13.43
CA TRP A 112 3.50 13.70 -13.25
C TRP A 112 3.05 15.00 -13.93
N GLY A 113 1.90 15.00 -14.62
CA GLY A 113 1.38 16.20 -15.29
C GLY A 113 2.27 16.70 -16.44
N ASN A 114 2.99 15.79 -17.11
CA ASN A 114 3.86 16.10 -18.25
C ASN A 114 3.07 16.11 -19.56
N THR A 115 1.98 16.89 -19.62
CA THR A 115 1.15 17.07 -20.81
C THR A 115 0.84 18.53 -21.04
#